data_AF-A0A966UPQ6-F1
#
_entry.id   AF-A0A966UPQ6-F1
#
_cell.length_a   1.000
_cell.length_b   1.000
_cell.length_c   1.000
_cell.angle_alpha   90.00
_cell.angle_beta   90.00
_cell.angle_gamma   90.00
#
_symmetry.space_group_name_H-M   'P 1'
#
loop_
_entity.id
_entity.type
_entity.pdbx_description
1 polymer ?
#
loop_
_entity_poly.entity_id
_entity_poly.type
_entity_poly.pdbx_seq_one_letter_code
_entity_poly.pdbx_strand_id
1 'polypeptide(L)'
;MDTNFPKNKEEFLVYLWGEKKACSDMRNNMASDLSDKRITLFTERKTFFQNLVIASITLLGLVSAFSVLTENTALNNLYFIIGVSLHIFLICFVAVYLRETIDQDIEGLSKSQDSLSELVKDKIELVEKFILDLTNRDFDYVLKFQEYVNELKRIPSVQELVRENERLDVARKSRIANKVHMEFNGEIAVFSYVCGTIFIFLSILGSSFPKIYLGFGLLLIFYTIFTDFLGKVSTPIFKVLTFITRRDILSTIKYFNIRNKYNNKIDKTNEFSFIIKPSEHGVGVFTTHNIKKGAHLRLFIDEETTKYKSRTLNKKDVPEIFRGHCLDRGETMICPPDFGAIPIGWYVNHSSNPNSAPGNNPNTHRKYRWYAIRDINEGEEILFDYTTLEEPGKYFYNY
;
A
#
# COMPACT_ATOMS: atom_id res chain seq x y z
N MET A 1 -6.98 34.18 -7.97
CA MET A 1 -5.98 34.02 -6.90
C MET A 1 -6.37 34.99 -5.81
N ASP A 2 -7.10 34.50 -4.80
CA ASP A 2 -7.44 35.28 -3.61
C ASP A 2 -6.17 35.56 -2.80
N THR A 3 -5.68 36.79 -2.93
CA THR A 3 -5.16 37.78 -1.97
C THR A 3 -4.51 37.39 -0.62
N ASN A 4 -4.33 36.14 -0.23
CA ASN A 4 -3.56 35.81 0.96
C ASN A 4 -2.06 35.82 0.68
N PHE A 5 -1.55 37.03 0.41
CA PHE A 5 -0.12 37.28 0.40
C PHE A 5 0.41 37.05 1.82
N PRO A 6 1.44 36.21 2.02
CA PRO A 6 2.00 36.01 3.36
C PRO A 6 2.50 37.34 3.91
N LYS A 7 2.19 37.67 5.16
CA LYS A 7 2.52 38.96 5.79
C LYS A 7 3.91 38.99 6.42
N ASN A 8 4.53 37.83 6.56
CA ASN A 8 5.85 37.66 7.15
C ASN A 8 6.49 36.36 6.65
N LYS A 9 7.73 36.13 7.06
CA LYS A 9 8.55 34.97 6.69
C LYS A 9 7.91 33.65 7.14
N GLU A 10 7.36 33.63 8.35
CA GLU A 10 6.73 32.45 8.95
C GLU A 10 5.48 32.04 8.17
N GLU A 11 4.62 33.01 7.83
CA GLU A 11 3.45 32.79 6.97
C GLU A 11 3.85 32.31 5.58
N PHE A 12 4.97 32.80 5.01
CA PHE A 12 5.44 32.33 3.72
C PHE A 12 5.97 30.89 3.80
N LEU A 13 6.70 30.53 4.86
CA LEU A 13 7.13 29.15 5.08
C LEU A 13 5.93 28.21 5.27
N VAL A 14 4.93 28.60 6.06
CA VAL A 14 3.68 27.82 6.22
C VAL A 14 2.99 27.65 4.88
N TYR A 15 2.93 28.70 4.05
CA TYR A 15 2.39 28.63 2.69
C TYR A 15 3.16 27.62 1.83
N LEU A 16 4.50 27.67 1.81
CA LEU A 16 5.33 26.74 1.02
C LEU A 16 5.19 25.29 1.49
N TRP A 17 5.15 25.04 2.80
CA TRP A 17 4.88 23.70 3.33
C TRP A 17 3.47 23.21 2.97
N GLY A 18 2.48 24.12 2.99
CA GLY A 18 1.13 23.87 2.51
C GLY A 18 1.10 23.48 1.04
N GLU A 19 1.81 24.21 0.18
CA GLU A 19 1.95 23.92 -1.26
C GLU A 19 2.65 22.57 -1.49
N LYS A 20 3.74 22.27 -0.77
CA LYS A 20 4.43 20.97 -0.86
C LYS A 20 3.49 19.82 -0.51
N LYS A 21 2.74 19.97 0.59
CA LYS A 21 1.73 18.98 1.00
C LYS A 21 0.64 18.84 -0.07
N ALA A 22 0.11 19.96 -0.57
CA ALA A 22 -0.91 19.96 -1.62
C ALA A 22 -0.41 19.27 -2.91
N CYS A 23 0.86 19.42 -3.28
CA CYS A 23 1.45 18.71 -4.41
C CYS A 23 1.54 17.19 -4.17
N SER A 24 1.92 16.79 -2.96
CA SER A 24 1.93 15.37 -2.58
C SER A 24 0.52 14.77 -2.57
N ASP A 25 -0.45 15.49 -2.03
CA ASP A 25 -1.86 15.08 -1.99
C ASP A 25 -2.44 15.02 -3.41
N MET A 26 -2.14 16.00 -4.26
CA MET A 26 -2.50 16.01 -5.67
C MET A 26 -1.94 14.79 -6.42
N ARG A 27 -0.67 14.42 -6.17
CA ARG A 27 -0.06 13.21 -6.75
C ARG A 27 -0.83 11.94 -6.35
N ASN A 28 -1.16 11.83 -5.07
CA ASN A 28 -1.88 10.66 -4.55
C ASN A 28 -3.32 10.59 -5.09
N ASN A 29 -4.03 11.73 -5.10
CA ASN A 29 -5.38 11.83 -5.66
C ASN A 29 -5.38 11.56 -7.16
N MET A 30 -4.38 12.04 -7.89
CA MET A 30 -4.27 11.78 -9.32
C MET A 30 -3.99 10.30 -9.62
N ALA A 31 -3.18 9.63 -8.82
CA ALA A 31 -3.00 8.19 -8.95
C ALA A 31 -4.34 7.45 -8.76
N SER A 32 -5.19 7.91 -7.84
CA SER A 32 -6.56 7.42 -7.67
C SER A 32 -7.43 7.74 -8.90
N ASP A 33 -7.47 8.99 -9.35
CA ASP A 33 -8.29 9.42 -10.51
C ASP A 33 -7.89 8.71 -11.81
N LEU A 34 -6.58 8.46 -12.01
CA LEU A 34 -6.08 7.70 -13.15
C LEU A 34 -6.46 6.23 -13.04
N SER A 35 -6.44 5.67 -11.83
CA SER A 35 -6.96 4.33 -11.57
C SER A 35 -8.46 4.28 -11.92
N ASP A 36 -9.24 5.26 -11.48
CA ASP A 36 -10.68 5.32 -11.74
C ASP A 36 -11.00 5.54 -13.23
N LYS A 37 -10.21 6.36 -13.94
CA LYS A 37 -10.30 6.50 -15.40
C LYS A 37 -9.92 5.22 -16.13
N ARG A 38 -8.85 4.54 -15.71
CA ARG A 38 -8.43 3.26 -16.28
C ARG A 38 -9.54 2.22 -16.09
N ILE A 39 -10.16 2.21 -14.91
CA ILE A 39 -11.35 1.42 -14.63
C ILE A 39 -12.44 1.82 -15.63
N THR A 40 -12.79 3.10 -15.75
CA THR A 40 -13.89 3.63 -16.60
C THR A 40 -13.69 3.46 -18.12
N LEU A 41 -12.47 3.42 -18.63
CA LEU A 41 -12.22 3.11 -20.05
C LEU A 41 -12.31 1.62 -20.34
N PHE A 42 -11.73 0.81 -19.45
CA PHE A 42 -11.75 -0.65 -19.61
C PHE A 42 -13.16 -1.22 -19.49
N THR A 43 -13.90 -0.60 -18.59
CA THR A 43 -15.35 -0.46 -18.61
C THR A 43 -15.88 -0.35 -20.06
N GLU A 44 -15.94 0.85 -20.66
CA GLU A 44 -16.76 1.10 -21.87
C GLU A 44 -16.55 0.06 -23.00
N ARG A 45 -15.33 -0.47 -23.10
CA ARG A 45 -14.92 -1.52 -24.03
C ARG A 45 -15.63 -2.86 -23.84
N LYS A 46 -15.91 -3.27 -22.59
CA LYS A 46 -16.63 -4.53 -22.31
C LYS A 46 -18.02 -4.52 -22.91
N THR A 47 -18.75 -3.41 -22.79
CA THR A 47 -20.11 -3.31 -23.34
C THR A 47 -20.10 -3.35 -24.84
N PHE A 48 -19.18 -2.60 -25.45
CA PHE A 48 -18.99 -2.66 -26.89
C PHE A 48 -18.78 -4.11 -27.33
N PHE A 49 -17.96 -4.86 -26.59
CA PHE A 49 -17.74 -6.27 -26.84
C PHE A 49 -19.00 -7.14 -26.63
N GLN A 50 -19.76 -6.94 -25.56
CA GLN A 50 -21.02 -7.67 -25.33
C GLN A 50 -22.03 -7.45 -26.47
N ASN A 51 -22.22 -6.20 -26.88
CA ASN A 51 -23.10 -5.87 -28.00
C ASN A 51 -22.63 -6.52 -29.29
N LEU A 52 -21.32 -6.60 -29.49
CA LEU A 52 -20.75 -7.29 -30.63
C LEU A 52 -20.96 -8.82 -30.55
N VAL A 53 -20.74 -9.45 -29.39
CA VAL A 53 -21.04 -10.88 -29.18
C VAL A 53 -22.50 -11.17 -29.52
N ILE A 54 -23.42 -10.33 -29.04
CA ILE A 54 -24.86 -10.44 -29.33
C ILE A 54 -25.11 -10.29 -30.84
N ALA A 55 -24.56 -9.27 -31.50
CA ALA A 55 -24.70 -9.06 -32.93
C ALA A 55 -24.17 -10.26 -33.73
N SER A 56 -23.09 -10.86 -33.26
CA SER A 56 -22.39 -11.93 -33.93
C SER A 56 -23.09 -13.29 -33.76
N ILE A 57 -23.64 -13.58 -32.57
CA ILE A 57 -24.55 -14.73 -32.37
C ILE A 57 -25.83 -14.56 -33.19
N THR A 58 -26.37 -13.34 -33.24
CA THR A 58 -27.56 -13.03 -34.05
C THR A 58 -27.29 -13.29 -35.53
N LEU A 59 -26.11 -12.89 -36.03
CA LEU A 59 -25.67 -13.17 -37.40
C LEU A 59 -25.57 -14.68 -37.67
N LEU A 60 -24.96 -15.45 -36.77
CA LEU A 60 -24.88 -16.92 -36.90
C LEU A 60 -26.26 -17.59 -36.88
N GLY A 61 -27.16 -17.11 -36.00
CA GLY A 61 -28.53 -17.58 -35.93
C GLY A 61 -29.31 -17.32 -37.23
N LEU A 62 -29.14 -16.13 -37.82
CA LEU A 62 -29.74 -15.79 -39.11
C LEU A 62 -29.20 -16.69 -40.24
N VAL A 63 -27.87 -16.87 -40.33
CA VAL A 63 -27.25 -17.76 -41.33
C VAL A 63 -27.80 -19.18 -41.20
N SER A 64 -27.94 -19.67 -39.96
CA SER A 64 -28.51 -20.99 -39.68
C SER A 64 -29.99 -21.06 -40.08
N ALA A 65 -30.80 -20.04 -39.79
CA ALA A 65 -32.21 -20.01 -40.17
C ALA A 65 -32.40 -20.00 -41.70
N PHE A 66 -31.61 -19.20 -42.43
CA PHE A 66 -31.65 -19.17 -43.90
C PHE A 66 -31.17 -20.50 -44.52
N SER A 67 -30.21 -21.18 -43.90
CA SER A 67 -29.75 -22.49 -44.33
C SER A 67 -30.86 -23.56 -44.28
N VAL A 68 -31.78 -23.46 -43.34
CA VAL A 68 -32.91 -24.40 -43.20
C VAL A 68 -34.03 -24.09 -44.18
N LEU A 69 -34.25 -22.80 -44.49
CA LEU A 69 -35.35 -22.35 -45.36
C LEU A 69 -35.07 -22.55 -46.86
N THR A 70 -33.83 -22.82 -47.26
CA THR A 70 -33.45 -22.95 -48.67
C THR A 70 -33.29 -24.41 -49.06
N GLU A 71 -34.21 -24.92 -49.90
CA GLU A 71 -34.14 -26.29 -50.45
C GLU A 71 -33.00 -26.46 -51.45
N ASN A 72 -32.47 -25.36 -52.01
CA ASN A 72 -31.36 -25.38 -52.95
C ASN A 72 -30.03 -25.53 -52.20
N THR A 73 -29.41 -26.70 -52.31
CA THR A 73 -28.12 -27.06 -51.68
C THR A 73 -26.97 -26.11 -52.07
N ALA A 74 -26.93 -25.62 -53.31
CA ALA A 74 -25.90 -24.68 -53.74
C ALA A 74 -26.07 -23.30 -53.09
N LEU A 75 -27.31 -22.83 -53.00
CA LEU A 75 -27.65 -21.56 -52.36
C LEU A 75 -27.35 -21.61 -50.85
N ASN A 76 -27.66 -22.75 -50.22
CA ASN A 76 -27.39 -23.01 -48.81
C ASN A 76 -25.88 -22.97 -48.48
N ASN A 77 -25.07 -23.67 -49.28
CA ASN A 77 -23.60 -23.64 -49.15
C ASN A 77 -23.05 -22.22 -49.32
N LEU A 78 -23.59 -21.44 -50.27
CA LEU A 78 -23.18 -20.06 -50.49
C LEU A 78 -23.54 -19.16 -49.30
N TYR A 79 -24.76 -19.25 -48.75
CA TYR A 79 -25.16 -18.50 -47.57
C TYR A 79 -24.31 -18.85 -46.34
N PHE A 80 -24.00 -20.14 -46.16
CA PHE A 80 -23.12 -20.60 -45.10
C PHE A 80 -21.71 -20.00 -45.22
N ILE A 81 -21.09 -20.08 -46.41
CA ILE A 81 -19.74 -19.54 -46.66
C ILE A 81 -19.72 -18.02 -46.43
N ILE A 82 -20.70 -17.29 -46.96
CA ILE A 82 -20.80 -15.83 -46.78
C ILE A 82 -20.99 -15.48 -45.31
N GLY A 83 -21.88 -16.18 -44.61
CA GLY A 83 -22.15 -15.99 -43.19
C GLY A 83 -20.92 -16.20 -42.30
N VAL A 84 -20.20 -17.30 -42.54
CA VAL A 84 -18.95 -17.62 -41.83
C VAL A 84 -17.87 -16.60 -42.15
N SER A 85 -17.73 -16.19 -43.41
CA SER A 85 -16.72 -15.19 -43.82
C SER A 85 -16.99 -13.83 -43.18
N LEU A 86 -18.25 -13.38 -43.14
CA LEU A 86 -18.64 -12.15 -42.46
C LEU A 86 -18.40 -12.23 -40.95
N HIS A 87 -18.64 -13.39 -40.35
CA HIS A 87 -18.40 -13.60 -38.92
C HIS A 87 -16.90 -13.57 -38.57
N ILE A 88 -16.05 -14.23 -39.36
CA ILE A 88 -14.59 -14.18 -39.22
C ILE A 88 -14.09 -12.73 -39.40
N PHE A 89 -14.59 -12.04 -40.43
CA PHE A 89 -14.26 -10.64 -40.66
C PHE A 89 -14.63 -9.76 -39.46
N LEU A 90 -15.83 -9.93 -38.89
CA LEU A 90 -16.28 -9.21 -37.71
C LEU A 90 -15.37 -9.45 -36.51
N ILE A 91 -14.97 -10.70 -36.27
CA ILE A 91 -14.02 -11.06 -35.20
C ILE A 91 -12.66 -10.39 -35.41
N CYS A 92 -12.10 -10.47 -36.62
CA CYS A 92 -10.82 -9.86 -36.94
C CYS A 92 -10.86 -8.34 -36.82
N PHE A 93 -11.89 -7.70 -37.37
CA PHE A 93 -12.09 -6.26 -37.29
C PHE A 93 -12.14 -5.79 -35.84
N VAL A 94 -12.87 -6.51 -34.98
CA VAL A 94 -12.97 -6.18 -33.56
C VAL A 94 -11.67 -6.39 -32.81
N ALA A 95 -10.97 -7.49 -33.09
CA ALA A 95 -9.68 -7.75 -32.46
C ALA A 95 -8.68 -6.63 -32.77
N VAL A 96 -8.65 -6.18 -34.02
CA VAL A 96 -7.78 -5.06 -34.45
C VAL A 96 -8.24 -3.74 -33.83
N TYR A 97 -9.54 -3.42 -33.92
CA TYR A 97 -10.10 -2.18 -33.37
C TYR A 97 -9.88 -2.06 -31.86
N LEU A 98 -10.10 -3.15 -31.12
CA LEU A 98 -9.88 -3.18 -29.67
C LEU A 98 -8.40 -3.00 -29.34
N ARG A 99 -7.51 -3.70 -30.05
CA ARG A 99 -6.06 -3.56 -29.83
C ARG A 99 -5.61 -2.12 -30.06
N GLU A 100 -6.00 -1.53 -31.17
CA GLU A 100 -5.58 -0.16 -31.52
C GLU A 100 -6.14 0.87 -30.55
N THR A 101 -7.41 0.73 -30.14
CA THR A 101 -8.00 1.58 -29.10
C THR A 101 -7.31 1.38 -27.74
N ILE A 102 -6.94 0.13 -27.39
CA ILE A 102 -6.21 -0.20 -26.15
C ILE A 102 -4.88 0.53 -26.11
N ASP A 103 -4.09 0.39 -27.16
CA ASP A 103 -2.75 0.95 -27.24
C ASP A 103 -2.81 2.48 -27.16
N GLN A 104 -3.75 3.12 -27.87
CA GLN A 104 -3.93 4.57 -27.86
C GLN A 104 -4.32 5.14 -26.49
N ASP A 105 -5.25 4.51 -25.77
CA ASP A 105 -5.67 5.02 -24.45
C ASP A 105 -4.62 4.76 -23.37
N ILE A 106 -3.90 3.63 -23.44
CA ILE A 106 -2.79 3.34 -22.51
C ILE A 106 -1.67 4.36 -22.72
N GLU A 107 -1.30 4.63 -23.97
CA GLU A 107 -0.30 5.63 -24.30
C GLU A 107 -0.74 7.03 -23.83
N GLY A 108 -1.99 7.42 -24.09
CA GLY A 108 -2.55 8.69 -23.65
C GLY A 108 -2.57 8.85 -22.12
N LEU A 109 -3.00 7.81 -21.39
CA LEU A 109 -2.99 7.82 -19.92
C LEU A 109 -1.57 7.86 -19.36
N SER A 110 -0.64 7.08 -19.93
CA SER A 110 0.76 7.08 -19.50
C SER A 110 1.37 8.46 -19.70
N LYS A 111 1.17 9.07 -20.88
CA LYS A 111 1.68 10.40 -21.19
C LYS A 111 1.13 11.45 -20.23
N SER A 112 -0.18 11.45 -19.96
CA SER A 112 -0.77 12.37 -18.97
C SER A 112 -0.23 12.13 -17.56
N GLN A 113 0.01 10.88 -17.17
CA GLN A 113 0.59 10.53 -15.87
C GLN A 113 2.04 11.03 -15.76
N ASP A 114 2.83 10.85 -16.80
CA ASP A 114 4.24 11.25 -16.85
C ASP A 114 4.35 12.78 -16.82
N SER A 115 3.59 13.50 -17.66
CA SER A 115 3.58 14.97 -17.68
C SER A 115 3.15 15.59 -16.34
N LEU A 116 2.17 15.01 -15.64
CA LEU A 116 1.80 15.52 -14.32
C LEU A 116 2.83 15.13 -13.24
N SER A 117 3.43 13.94 -13.34
CA SER A 117 4.48 13.53 -12.39
C SER A 117 5.70 14.43 -12.50
N GLU A 118 6.07 14.82 -13.72
CA GLU A 118 7.12 15.80 -14.00
C GLU A 118 6.75 17.18 -13.43
N LEU A 119 5.52 17.66 -13.67
CA LEU A 119 5.03 18.91 -13.06
C LEU A 119 5.13 18.91 -11.54
N VAL A 120 4.62 17.86 -10.89
CA VAL A 120 4.63 17.76 -9.42
C VAL A 120 6.07 17.74 -8.91
N LYS A 121 6.97 17.04 -9.60
CA LYS A 121 8.38 17.00 -9.26
C LYS A 121 9.01 18.39 -9.38
N ASP A 122 8.88 19.06 -10.52
CA ASP A 122 9.43 20.41 -10.74
C ASP A 122 8.92 21.41 -9.69
N LYS A 123 7.63 21.33 -9.35
CA LYS A 123 7.02 22.20 -8.36
C LYS A 123 7.52 21.90 -6.94
N ILE A 124 7.71 20.63 -6.57
CA ILE A 124 8.29 20.26 -5.27
C ILE A 124 9.74 20.73 -5.17
N GLU A 125 10.56 20.53 -6.21
CA GLU A 125 11.95 20.99 -6.25
C GLU A 125 12.04 22.52 -6.10
N LEU A 126 11.15 23.26 -6.79
CA LEU A 126 11.04 24.71 -6.64
C LEU A 126 10.69 25.11 -5.20
N VAL A 127 9.67 24.47 -4.61
CA VAL A 127 9.24 24.77 -3.24
C VAL A 127 10.36 24.46 -2.24
N GLU A 128 11.07 23.35 -2.38
CA GLU A 128 12.20 22.98 -1.52
C GLU A 128 13.37 23.97 -1.62
N LYS A 129 13.70 24.42 -2.84
CA LYS A 129 14.70 25.49 -3.06
C LYS A 129 14.34 26.75 -2.27
N PHE A 130 13.09 27.21 -2.34
CA PHE A 130 12.66 28.42 -1.62
C PHE A 130 12.57 28.22 -0.10
N ILE A 131 12.17 27.04 0.39
CA ILE A 131 12.22 26.71 1.83
C ILE A 131 13.66 26.79 2.36
N LEU A 132 14.62 26.20 1.64
CA LEU A 132 16.03 26.23 2.02
C LEU A 132 16.61 27.65 2.02
N ASP A 133 16.30 28.44 0.99
CA ASP A 133 16.74 29.84 0.90
C ASP A 133 16.20 30.68 2.07
N LEU A 134 14.91 30.56 2.38
CA LEU A 134 14.28 31.29 3.48
C LEU A 134 14.80 30.85 4.86
N THR A 135 15.13 29.58 5.03
CA THR A 135 15.63 29.07 6.32
C THR A 135 17.03 29.61 6.64
N ASN A 136 17.87 29.81 5.62
CA ASN A 136 19.29 30.08 5.82
C ASN A 136 19.66 31.58 5.90
N ARG A 137 18.77 32.50 5.54
CA ARG A 137 19.08 33.94 5.38
C ARG A 137 17.91 34.83 5.76
N ASP A 138 18.21 36.07 6.13
CA ASP A 138 17.21 37.15 6.21
C ASP A 138 17.03 37.79 4.84
N PHE A 139 15.79 37.83 4.37
CA PHE A 139 15.40 38.34 3.06
C PHE A 139 14.11 39.13 3.16
N ASP A 140 13.91 40.05 2.22
CA ASP A 140 12.59 40.60 1.93
C ASP A 140 11.70 39.50 1.35
N TYR A 141 10.76 39.00 2.17
CA TYR A 141 9.87 37.90 1.82
C TYR A 141 8.91 38.28 0.68
N VAL A 142 8.59 39.57 0.49
CA VAL A 142 7.70 40.03 -0.59
C VAL A 142 8.38 39.85 -1.93
N LEU A 143 9.65 40.27 -2.03
CA LEU A 143 10.45 40.10 -3.23
C LEU A 143 10.65 38.61 -3.55
N LYS A 144 10.94 37.80 -2.52
CA LYS A 144 11.11 36.35 -2.68
C LYS A 144 9.82 35.63 -3.08
N PHE A 145 8.67 36.06 -2.59
CA PHE A 145 7.39 35.52 -3.05
C PHE A 145 7.13 35.84 -4.53
N GLN A 146 7.42 37.07 -4.97
CA GLN A 146 7.30 37.44 -6.39
C GLN A 146 8.25 36.64 -7.28
N GLU A 147 9.49 36.43 -6.82
CA GLU A 147 10.46 35.56 -7.49
C GLU A 147 9.94 34.13 -7.63
N TYR A 148 9.41 33.55 -6.54
CA TYR A 148 8.79 32.22 -6.54
C TYR A 148 7.65 32.12 -7.56
N VAL A 149 6.71 33.08 -7.56
CA VAL A 149 5.58 33.10 -8.50
C VAL A 149 6.07 33.22 -9.95
N ASN A 150 7.10 34.01 -10.20
CA ASN A 150 7.67 34.17 -11.53
C ASN A 150 8.43 32.91 -11.99
N GLU A 151 9.20 32.26 -11.10
CA GLU A 151 9.85 30.98 -11.39
C GLU A 151 8.81 29.89 -11.65
N LEU A 152 7.74 29.82 -10.85
CA LEU A 152 6.65 28.86 -11.03
C LEU A 152 6.00 28.99 -12.42
N LYS A 153 5.78 30.22 -12.91
CA LYS A 153 5.24 30.48 -14.26
C LYS A 153 6.21 30.13 -15.40
N ARG A 154 7.51 30.02 -15.11
CA ARG A 154 8.56 29.69 -16.08
C ARG A 154 8.82 28.20 -16.17
N ILE A 155 8.31 27.38 -15.24
CA ILE A 155 8.44 25.93 -15.31
C ILE A 155 7.80 25.45 -16.64
N PRO A 156 8.55 24.76 -17.52
CA PRO A 156 8.06 24.29 -18.80
C PRO A 156 6.81 23.41 -18.69
N SER A 157 6.79 22.48 -17.72
CA SER A 157 5.67 21.59 -17.45
C SER A 157 4.40 22.34 -17.05
N VAL A 158 4.51 23.47 -16.32
CA VAL A 158 3.37 24.35 -15.99
C VAL A 158 2.79 24.98 -17.26
N GLN A 159 3.65 25.47 -18.16
CA GLN A 159 3.21 26.09 -19.40
C GLN A 159 2.55 25.09 -20.35
N GLU A 160 3.06 23.86 -20.40
CA GLU A 160 2.51 22.78 -21.21
C GLU A 160 1.13 22.36 -20.71
N LEU A 161 0.96 22.21 -19.39
CA LEU A 161 -0.33 21.89 -18.77
C LEU A 161 -1.40 22.95 -18.97
N VAL A 162 -1.04 24.24 -18.95
CA VAL A 162 -1.98 25.32 -19.25
C VAL A 162 -2.50 25.19 -20.68
N ARG A 163 -1.61 24.99 -21.65
CA ARG A 163 -1.98 24.79 -23.07
C ARG A 163 -2.80 23.50 -23.27
N GLU A 164 -2.45 22.44 -22.55
CA GLU A 164 -3.14 21.15 -22.66
C GLU A 164 -4.54 21.21 -22.03
N ASN A 165 -4.71 21.87 -20.87
CA ASN A 165 -6.02 22.09 -20.26
C ASN A 165 -6.94 22.92 -21.17
N GLU A 166 -6.43 23.98 -21.80
CA GLU A 166 -7.21 24.77 -22.76
C GLU A 166 -7.69 23.91 -23.94
N ARG A 167 -6.84 23.03 -24.46
CA ARG A 167 -7.22 22.06 -25.52
C ARG A 167 -8.24 21.03 -25.03
N LEU A 168 -8.05 20.49 -23.82
CA LEU A 168 -8.90 19.46 -23.24
C LEU A 168 -10.28 19.98 -22.83
N ASP A 169 -10.40 21.23 -22.38
CA ASP A 169 -11.69 21.84 -22.05
C ASP A 169 -12.59 22.02 -23.29
N VAL A 170 -11.98 22.33 -24.43
CA VAL A 170 -12.67 22.36 -25.74
C VAL A 170 -13.16 20.96 -26.10
N ALA A 171 -12.34 19.93 -25.90
CA ALA A 171 -12.69 18.53 -26.18
C ALA A 171 -13.67 17.91 -25.17
N ARG A 172 -13.67 18.34 -23.90
CA ARG A 172 -14.61 17.86 -22.87
C ARG A 172 -16.01 18.39 -23.11
N LYS A 173 -16.15 19.66 -23.49
CA LYS A 173 -17.44 20.26 -23.84
C LYS A 173 -18.14 19.52 -24.99
N SER A 174 -17.38 18.86 -25.87
CA SER A 174 -17.97 18.00 -26.93
C SER A 174 -18.32 16.58 -26.48
N ARG A 175 -17.66 16.04 -25.44
CA ARG A 175 -17.90 14.66 -24.93
C ARG A 175 -19.01 14.56 -23.88
N ILE A 176 -19.29 15.63 -23.14
CA ILE A 176 -20.35 15.66 -22.10
C ILE A 176 -21.77 15.43 -22.67
N ALA A 177 -21.96 15.48 -24.00
CA ALA A 177 -23.23 15.21 -24.65
C ALA A 177 -23.65 13.72 -24.67
N ASN A 178 -22.73 12.76 -24.46
CA ASN A 178 -23.07 11.34 -24.50
C ASN A 178 -22.50 10.61 -23.29
N LYS A 179 -23.40 10.16 -22.41
CA LYS A 179 -23.09 9.51 -21.13
C LYS A 179 -23.17 8.00 -21.32
N VAL A 180 -22.04 7.29 -21.33
CA VAL A 180 -22.05 5.83 -21.30
C VAL A 180 -20.98 5.35 -20.32
N HIS A 181 -21.45 4.83 -19.19
CA HIS A 181 -20.68 3.96 -18.30
C HIS A 181 -20.64 2.54 -18.87
N MET A 182 -19.75 1.68 -18.37
CA MET A 182 -20.01 0.25 -18.03
C MET A 182 -18.76 -0.63 -17.88
N GLU A 183 -18.60 -1.49 -16.86
CA GLU A 183 -17.36 -2.04 -16.26
C GLU A 183 -16.51 -3.22 -16.84
N PHE A 184 -15.58 -3.75 -16.03
CA PHE A 184 -14.22 -4.25 -16.27
C PHE A 184 -14.08 -5.76 -16.67
N ASN A 185 -14.40 -6.24 -17.88
CA ASN A 185 -14.12 -7.67 -18.27
C ASN A 185 -13.65 -7.92 -19.74
N GLY A 186 -13.08 -6.95 -20.44
CA GLY A 186 -12.89 -7.02 -21.91
C GLY A 186 -12.04 -8.18 -22.46
N GLU A 187 -10.84 -8.43 -21.93
CA GLU A 187 -9.87 -9.36 -22.55
C GLU A 187 -10.26 -10.84 -22.38
N ILE A 188 -10.70 -11.22 -21.18
CA ILE A 188 -11.23 -12.57 -20.92
C ILE A 188 -12.52 -12.79 -21.72
N ALA A 189 -13.31 -11.72 -21.91
CA ALA A 189 -14.51 -11.80 -22.73
C ALA A 189 -14.17 -12.06 -24.20
N VAL A 190 -13.18 -11.36 -24.76
CA VAL A 190 -12.70 -11.54 -26.13
C VAL A 190 -12.18 -12.95 -26.37
N PHE A 191 -11.31 -13.43 -25.48
CA PHE A 191 -10.76 -14.78 -25.58
C PHE A 191 -11.85 -15.86 -25.49
N SER A 192 -12.73 -15.75 -24.48
CA SER A 192 -13.82 -16.73 -24.27
C SER A 192 -14.78 -16.75 -25.46
N TYR A 193 -15.05 -15.59 -26.04
CA TYR A 193 -15.90 -15.47 -27.21
C TYR A 193 -15.27 -16.11 -28.46
N VAL A 194 -14.02 -15.78 -28.78
CA VAL A 194 -13.31 -16.35 -29.95
C VAL A 194 -13.21 -17.86 -29.83
N CYS A 195 -12.77 -18.38 -28.68
CA CYS A 195 -12.71 -19.82 -28.43
C CYS A 195 -14.09 -20.48 -28.50
N GLY A 196 -15.11 -19.85 -27.90
CA GLY A 196 -16.48 -20.34 -27.91
C GLY A 196 -17.05 -20.48 -29.31
N THR A 197 -16.86 -19.45 -30.15
CA THR A 197 -17.26 -19.46 -31.56
C THR A 197 -16.55 -20.55 -32.35
N ILE A 198 -15.23 -20.71 -32.18
CA ILE A 198 -14.45 -21.76 -32.88
C ILE A 198 -15.00 -23.15 -32.54
N PHE A 199 -15.30 -23.43 -31.27
CA PHE A 199 -15.84 -24.73 -30.85
C PHE A 199 -17.23 -25.00 -31.43
N ILE A 200 -18.10 -24.00 -31.50
CA ILE A 200 -19.43 -24.13 -32.14
C ILE A 200 -19.25 -24.41 -33.63
N PHE A 201 -18.38 -23.68 -34.30
CA PHE A 201 -18.12 -23.82 -35.73
C PHE A 201 -17.56 -25.21 -36.09
N LEU A 202 -16.54 -25.68 -35.36
CA LEU A 202 -15.98 -27.02 -35.54
C LEU A 202 -17.02 -28.13 -35.32
N SER A 203 -17.97 -27.91 -34.41
CA SER A 203 -19.07 -28.86 -34.16
C SER A 203 -20.11 -28.90 -35.28
N ILE A 204 -20.34 -27.77 -35.98
CA ILE A 204 -21.30 -27.67 -37.09
C ILE A 204 -20.75 -28.28 -38.39
N LEU A 205 -19.44 -28.17 -38.63
CA LEU A 205 -18.78 -28.66 -39.85
C LEU A 205 -18.85 -30.20 -40.06
N GLY A 206 -19.44 -30.96 -39.14
CA GLY A 206 -19.71 -32.39 -39.33
C GLY A 206 -18.46 -33.28 -39.33
N SER A 207 -17.27 -32.71 -39.10
CA SER A 207 -16.09 -33.48 -38.71
C SER A 207 -16.40 -34.23 -37.42
N SER A 208 -15.74 -35.37 -37.18
CA SER A 208 -15.94 -36.30 -36.05
C SER A 208 -15.62 -35.70 -34.66
N PHE A 209 -15.92 -34.42 -34.44
CA PHE A 209 -15.81 -33.72 -33.18
C PHE A 209 -16.92 -34.17 -32.22
N PRO A 210 -16.56 -34.58 -31.00
CA PRO A 210 -17.53 -34.93 -29.97
C PRO A 210 -18.47 -33.76 -29.63
N LYS A 211 -19.77 -34.06 -29.45
CA LYS A 211 -20.81 -33.07 -29.05
C LYS A 211 -20.47 -32.28 -27.78
N ILE A 212 -19.50 -32.75 -26.98
CA ILE A 212 -19.02 -32.05 -25.77
C ILE A 212 -18.41 -30.68 -26.09
N TYR A 213 -17.80 -30.50 -27.27
CA TYR A 213 -17.20 -29.22 -27.67
C TYR A 213 -18.26 -28.18 -28.00
N LEU A 214 -19.42 -28.57 -28.55
CA LEU A 214 -20.57 -27.67 -28.71
C LEU A 214 -21.04 -27.14 -27.35
N GLY A 215 -21.17 -28.04 -26.36
CA GLY A 215 -21.51 -27.65 -24.99
C GLY A 215 -20.48 -26.71 -24.35
N PHE A 216 -19.19 -26.98 -24.57
CA PHE A 216 -18.11 -26.12 -24.06
C PHE A 216 -18.08 -24.75 -24.75
N GLY A 217 -18.31 -24.70 -26.07
CA GLY A 217 -18.40 -23.46 -26.83
C GLY A 217 -19.57 -22.57 -26.37
N LEU A 218 -20.74 -23.17 -26.18
CA LEU A 218 -21.91 -22.48 -25.62
C LEU A 218 -21.67 -22.00 -24.19
N LEU A 219 -21.00 -22.80 -23.35
CA LEU A 219 -20.65 -22.43 -21.99
C LEU A 219 -19.68 -21.23 -21.94
N LEU A 220 -18.68 -21.21 -22.83
CA LEU A 220 -17.74 -20.09 -22.95
C LEU A 220 -18.43 -18.80 -23.38
N ILE A 221 -19.31 -18.85 -24.39
CA ILE A 221 -20.08 -17.69 -24.84
C ILE A 221 -21.06 -17.22 -23.76
N PHE A 222 -21.72 -18.17 -23.07
CA PHE A 222 -22.63 -17.87 -21.97
C PHE A 222 -21.88 -17.20 -20.81
N TYR A 223 -20.67 -17.69 -20.48
CA TYR A 223 -19.80 -17.06 -19.50
C TYR A 223 -19.53 -15.60 -19.88
N THR A 224 -19.23 -15.32 -21.16
CA THR A 224 -19.01 -13.95 -21.67
C THR A 224 -20.19 -13.01 -21.42
N ILE A 225 -21.40 -13.48 -21.75
CA ILE A 225 -22.65 -12.70 -21.64
C ILE A 225 -23.03 -12.49 -20.18
N PHE A 226 -22.82 -13.51 -19.33
CA PHE A 226 -23.23 -13.50 -17.93
C PHE A 226 -22.09 -13.20 -16.95
N THR A 227 -20.92 -12.72 -17.41
CA THR A 227 -19.80 -12.39 -16.51
C THR A 227 -20.17 -11.40 -15.41
N ASP A 228 -21.10 -10.46 -15.65
CA ASP A 228 -21.60 -9.55 -14.61
C ASP A 228 -22.48 -10.24 -13.57
N PHE A 229 -23.33 -11.17 -14.02
CA PHE A 229 -24.16 -11.95 -13.13
C PHE A 229 -23.30 -12.91 -12.30
N LEU A 230 -22.38 -13.65 -12.95
CA LEU A 230 -21.44 -14.53 -12.30
C LEU A 230 -20.47 -13.77 -11.40
N GLY A 231 -20.03 -12.57 -11.77
CA GLY A 231 -19.23 -11.69 -10.92
C GLY A 231 -19.98 -11.31 -9.64
N LYS A 232 -21.24 -10.86 -9.77
CA LYS A 232 -22.09 -10.52 -8.61
C LYS A 232 -22.37 -11.74 -7.72
N VAL A 233 -22.64 -12.90 -8.30
CA VAL A 233 -22.91 -14.16 -7.57
C VAL A 233 -21.65 -14.76 -6.96
N SER A 234 -20.49 -14.61 -7.61
CA SER A 234 -19.19 -15.13 -7.13
C SER A 234 -18.49 -14.19 -6.15
N THR A 235 -18.83 -12.90 -6.11
CA THR A 235 -18.28 -11.93 -5.14
C THR A 235 -18.32 -12.43 -3.69
N PRO A 236 -19.44 -12.97 -3.14
CA PRO A 236 -19.44 -13.54 -1.80
C PRO A 236 -18.51 -14.76 -1.66
N ILE A 237 -18.42 -15.60 -2.68
CA ILE A 237 -17.54 -16.79 -2.70
C ILE A 237 -16.06 -16.34 -2.67
N PHE A 238 -15.70 -15.37 -3.51
CA PHE A 238 -14.34 -14.81 -3.53
C PHE A 238 -14.02 -14.07 -2.24
N LYS A 239 -14.98 -13.39 -1.59
CA LYS A 239 -14.78 -12.78 -0.26
C LYS A 239 -14.50 -13.83 0.81
N VAL A 240 -15.19 -14.97 0.78
CA VAL A 240 -14.90 -16.11 1.67
C VAL A 240 -13.54 -16.70 1.37
N LEU A 241 -13.19 -16.88 0.09
CA LEU A 241 -11.89 -17.41 -0.31
C LEU A 241 -10.73 -16.46 0.03
N THR A 242 -10.91 -15.15 -0.17
CA THR A 242 -9.93 -14.12 0.25
C THR A 242 -9.88 -13.95 1.76
N PHE A 243 -10.97 -14.22 2.50
CA PHE A 243 -10.93 -14.30 3.95
C PHE A 243 -10.10 -15.50 4.42
N ILE A 244 -10.29 -16.68 3.82
CA ILE A 244 -9.52 -17.90 4.11
C ILE A 244 -8.04 -17.74 3.73
N THR A 245 -7.75 -17.06 2.62
CA THR A 245 -6.38 -16.83 2.13
C THR A 245 -5.76 -15.52 2.64
N ARG A 246 -6.49 -14.73 3.44
CA ARG A 246 -6.02 -13.44 3.93
C ARG A 246 -4.77 -13.66 4.77
N ARG A 247 -3.76 -12.86 4.45
CA ARG A 247 -2.41 -12.86 5.03
C ARG A 247 -2.39 -12.84 6.56
N ASP A 248 -3.47 -12.44 7.22
CA ASP A 248 -3.63 -12.44 8.68
C ASP A 248 -3.78 -13.85 9.28
N ILE A 249 -4.44 -14.79 8.57
CA ILE A 249 -4.53 -16.19 9.01
C ILE A 249 -3.18 -16.88 8.78
N LEU A 250 -2.55 -16.62 7.63
CA LEU A 250 -1.22 -17.15 7.31
C LEU A 250 -0.12 -16.53 8.19
N SER A 251 -0.22 -15.25 8.57
CA SER A 251 0.70 -14.62 9.52
C SER A 251 0.49 -15.19 10.91
N THR A 252 -0.75 -15.46 11.35
CA THR A 252 -1.05 -16.13 12.62
C THR A 252 -0.46 -17.53 12.67
N ILE A 253 -0.60 -18.33 11.59
CA ILE A 253 -0.01 -19.66 11.48
C ILE A 253 1.53 -19.59 11.46
N LYS A 254 2.11 -18.60 10.76
CA LYS A 254 3.56 -18.39 10.73
C LYS A 254 4.09 -17.91 12.09
N TYR A 255 3.35 -17.06 12.80
CA TYR A 255 3.66 -16.61 14.16
C TYR A 255 3.58 -17.78 15.15
N PHE A 256 2.59 -18.65 15.00
CA PHE A 256 2.43 -19.86 15.82
C PHE A 256 3.57 -20.86 15.59
N ASN A 257 3.98 -21.08 14.34
CA ASN A 257 5.13 -21.94 14.00
C ASN A 257 6.47 -21.35 14.43
N ILE A 258 6.64 -20.02 14.38
CA ILE A 258 7.82 -19.34 14.92
C ILE A 258 7.84 -19.48 16.45
N ARG A 259 6.71 -19.23 17.14
CA ARG A 259 6.55 -19.42 18.59
C ARG A 259 6.93 -20.83 19.03
N ASN A 260 6.46 -21.86 18.33
CA ASN A 260 6.81 -23.26 18.65
C ASN A 260 8.28 -23.60 18.37
N LYS A 261 8.91 -22.97 17.36
CA LYS A 261 10.33 -23.15 17.08
C LYS A 261 11.24 -22.49 18.13
N TYR A 262 10.81 -21.39 18.76
CA TYR A 262 11.56 -20.70 19.80
C TYR A 262 11.34 -21.24 21.22
N ASN A 263 10.21 -21.91 21.47
CA ASN A 263 9.94 -22.59 22.75
C ASN A 263 10.89 -23.76 23.07
N ASN A 264 11.76 -24.19 22.15
CA ASN A 264 12.75 -25.27 22.39
C ASN A 264 14.18 -24.75 22.68
N LYS A 265 14.38 -23.46 22.94
CA LYS A 265 15.68 -22.89 23.35
C LYS A 265 15.53 -22.01 24.61
N ILE A 266 14.99 -22.61 25.67
CA ILE A 266 14.52 -21.95 26.91
C ILE A 266 15.66 -21.58 27.88
N ASP A 267 16.69 -20.85 27.42
CA ASP A 267 17.69 -20.28 28.33
C ASP A 267 18.02 -18.81 28.04
N LYS A 268 17.48 -18.24 26.95
CA LYS A 268 17.81 -16.88 26.52
C LYS A 268 16.58 -16.12 26.05
N THR A 269 16.43 -14.90 26.55
CA THR A 269 15.46 -13.92 26.04
C THR A 269 16.00 -13.25 24.76
N ASN A 270 15.11 -12.74 23.92
CA ASN A 270 15.43 -12.04 22.67
C ASN A 270 14.58 -10.77 22.52
N GLU A 271 14.63 -10.12 21.36
CA GLU A 271 13.89 -8.87 21.09
C GLU A 271 12.37 -9.01 21.15
N PHE A 272 11.83 -10.24 21.08
CA PHE A 272 10.41 -10.52 21.17
C PHE A 272 9.96 -10.95 22.57
N SER A 273 10.88 -11.08 23.54
CA SER A 273 10.57 -11.58 24.89
C SER A 273 9.82 -10.58 25.76
N PHE A 274 9.82 -9.30 25.39
CA PHE A 274 9.32 -8.22 26.21
C PHE A 274 8.43 -7.27 25.40
N ILE A 275 7.42 -6.69 26.07
CA ILE A 275 6.53 -5.69 25.51
C ILE A 275 6.24 -4.62 26.56
N ILE A 276 6.11 -3.37 26.12
CA ILE A 276 5.72 -2.25 26.98
C ILE A 276 4.19 -2.19 27.06
N LYS A 277 3.65 -2.10 28.27
CA LYS A 277 2.20 -1.94 28.53
C LYS A 277 1.96 -0.96 29.68
N PRO A 278 0.73 -0.45 29.86
CA PRO A 278 0.34 0.22 31.09
C PRO A 278 0.60 -0.67 32.31
N SER A 279 1.16 -0.07 33.37
CA SER A 279 1.40 -0.69 34.68
C SER A 279 0.81 0.22 35.77
N GLU A 280 0.70 -0.28 37.00
CA GLU A 280 0.31 0.52 38.17
C GLU A 280 1.20 1.74 38.36
N HIS A 281 2.49 1.65 37.97
CA HIS A 281 3.46 2.75 38.04
C HIS A 281 3.59 3.52 36.70
N GLY A 282 2.56 3.48 35.87
CA GLY A 282 2.50 4.16 34.58
C GLY A 282 2.79 3.22 33.42
N VAL A 283 4.07 3.00 33.11
CA VAL A 283 4.50 2.15 31.99
C VAL A 283 5.44 1.08 32.52
N GLY A 284 5.22 -0.17 32.13
CA GLY A 284 5.99 -1.32 32.59
C GLY A 284 6.44 -2.23 31.46
N VAL A 285 7.36 -3.14 31.78
CA VAL A 285 7.91 -4.13 30.84
C VAL A 285 7.34 -5.50 31.18
N PHE A 286 6.60 -6.11 30.27
CA PHE A 286 5.91 -7.38 30.47
C PHE A 286 6.48 -8.48 29.60
N THR A 287 6.48 -9.71 30.09
CA THR A 287 6.91 -10.89 29.33
C THR A 287 5.87 -11.28 28.28
N THR A 288 6.34 -11.77 27.13
CA THR A 288 5.48 -12.30 26.05
C THR A 288 5.45 -13.83 26.00
N HIS A 289 6.25 -14.48 26.84
CA HIS A 289 6.33 -15.92 27.02
C HIS A 289 6.92 -16.25 28.41
N ASN A 290 6.81 -17.50 28.84
CA ASN A 290 7.43 -17.96 30.09
C ASN A 290 8.97 -17.84 30.03
N ILE A 291 9.58 -17.38 31.12
CA ILE A 291 11.04 -17.24 31.28
C ILE A 291 11.47 -18.07 32.48
N LYS A 292 12.52 -18.89 32.30
CA LYS A 292 13.06 -19.74 33.37
C LYS A 292 13.95 -18.96 34.32
N LYS A 293 13.95 -19.37 35.59
CA LYS A 293 14.91 -18.90 36.60
C LYS A 293 16.34 -19.03 36.05
N GLY A 294 17.14 -17.99 36.25
CA GLY A 294 18.53 -17.91 35.79
C GLY A 294 18.69 -17.50 34.32
N ALA A 295 17.60 -17.36 33.55
CA ALA A 295 17.70 -16.88 32.18
C ALA A 295 18.15 -15.41 32.13
N HIS A 296 19.03 -15.10 31.19
CA HIS A 296 19.45 -13.72 30.92
C HIS A 296 18.28 -12.92 30.33
N LEU A 297 18.00 -11.76 30.90
CA LEU A 297 16.97 -10.82 30.46
C LEU A 297 17.63 -9.75 29.59
N ARG A 298 17.34 -9.77 28.28
CA ARG A 298 17.81 -8.82 27.28
C ARG A 298 17.02 -7.51 27.36
N LEU A 299 17.04 -6.89 28.53
CA LEU A 299 16.37 -5.61 28.82
C LEU A 299 17.16 -4.44 28.20
N PHE A 300 18.48 -4.55 28.18
CA PHE A 300 19.38 -3.57 27.58
C PHE A 300 20.04 -4.17 26.33
N ILE A 301 20.26 -3.33 25.32
CA ILE A 301 20.97 -3.72 24.10
C ILE A 301 22.41 -4.09 24.48
N ASP A 302 22.92 -5.22 23.97
CA ASP A 302 24.24 -5.73 24.35
C ASP A 302 25.32 -4.66 24.07
N GLU A 303 26.06 -4.31 25.12
CA GLU A 303 27.04 -3.22 25.13
C GLU A 303 28.20 -3.42 24.14
N GLU A 304 28.36 -4.61 23.55
CA GLU A 304 29.35 -4.84 22.49
C GLU A 304 29.03 -4.08 21.20
N THR A 305 27.76 -3.76 20.97
CA THR A 305 27.35 -2.92 19.83
C THR A 305 27.47 -1.44 20.21
N THR A 306 28.61 -0.84 19.88
CA THR A 306 29.05 0.51 20.30
C THR A 306 28.11 1.68 19.98
N LYS A 307 27.05 1.48 19.20
CA LYS A 307 26.18 2.56 18.70
C LYS A 307 25.04 2.97 19.64
N TYR A 308 24.72 2.16 20.66
CA TYR A 308 23.54 2.38 21.54
C TYR A 308 23.86 2.31 23.04
N LYS A 309 25.09 2.61 23.42
CA LYS A 309 25.49 2.66 24.84
C LYS A 309 24.81 3.83 25.55
N SER A 310 24.36 3.61 26.77
CA SER A 310 23.99 4.69 27.69
C SER A 310 25.12 5.70 27.77
N ARG A 311 24.77 6.99 27.92
CA ARG A 311 25.74 8.08 27.99
C ARG A 311 25.85 8.60 29.42
N THR A 312 27.06 8.93 29.84
CA THR A 312 27.27 9.63 31.11
C THR A 312 27.34 11.13 30.84
N LEU A 313 26.44 11.90 31.46
CA LEU A 313 26.40 13.36 31.35
C LEU A 313 26.54 13.98 32.74
N ASN A 314 27.05 15.21 32.85
CA ASN A 314 26.97 15.92 34.12
C ASN A 314 25.50 16.25 34.40
N LYS A 315 25.08 16.14 35.66
CA LYS A 315 23.69 16.39 36.09
C LYS A 315 23.18 17.78 35.70
N LYS A 316 24.08 18.77 35.71
CA LYS A 316 23.79 20.16 35.28
C LYS A 316 23.48 20.28 33.78
N ASP A 317 24.01 19.38 32.96
CA ASP A 317 23.85 19.39 31.49
C ASP A 317 22.58 18.62 31.06
N VAL A 318 21.92 17.91 31.98
CA VAL A 318 20.66 17.20 31.74
C VAL A 318 19.49 18.11 32.16
N PRO A 319 18.58 18.49 31.25
CA PRO A 319 17.40 19.27 31.60
C PRO A 319 16.55 18.56 32.66
N GLU A 320 16.00 19.31 33.61
CA GLU A 320 15.34 18.77 34.80
C GLU A 320 14.21 17.78 34.47
N ILE A 321 13.41 18.09 33.45
CA ILE A 321 12.32 17.23 32.96
C ILE A 321 12.77 15.83 32.50
N PHE A 322 14.04 15.68 32.09
CA PHE A 322 14.58 14.39 31.63
C PHE A 322 15.35 13.63 32.72
N ARG A 323 15.59 14.24 33.89
CA ARG A 323 16.39 13.61 34.96
C ARG A 323 15.70 12.39 35.56
N GLY A 324 14.37 12.35 35.58
CA GLY A 324 13.59 11.18 36.01
C GLY A 324 13.75 9.95 35.11
N HIS A 325 14.36 10.10 33.92
CA HIS A 325 14.67 9.01 33.00
C HIS A 325 16.17 8.64 33.00
N CYS A 326 16.92 9.06 34.02
CA CYS A 326 18.35 8.85 34.13
C CYS A 326 18.69 8.23 35.49
N LEU A 327 19.75 7.42 35.56
CA LEU A 327 20.27 6.91 36.83
C LEU A 327 21.19 7.96 37.46
N ASP A 328 20.94 8.31 38.72
CA ASP A 328 21.70 9.35 39.42
C ASP A 328 23.00 8.78 40.03
N ARG A 329 24.11 9.47 39.77
CA ARG A 329 25.46 9.17 40.28
C ARG A 329 26.07 10.39 40.99
N GLY A 330 25.23 11.28 41.52
CA GLY A 330 25.62 12.49 42.21
C GLY A 330 25.88 13.63 41.23
N GLU A 331 27.15 13.86 40.87
CA GLU A 331 27.53 14.93 39.94
C GLU A 331 27.22 14.57 38.48
N THR A 332 27.13 13.27 38.19
CA THR A 332 26.86 12.74 36.84
C THR A 332 25.59 11.89 36.84
N MET A 333 25.03 11.69 35.66
CA MET A 333 23.89 10.81 35.43
C MET A 333 24.20 9.86 34.29
N ILE A 334 23.73 8.62 34.39
CA ILE A 334 23.69 7.68 33.27
C ILE A 334 22.34 7.89 32.58
N CYS A 335 22.37 8.32 31.33
CA CYS A 335 21.19 8.65 30.55
C CYS A 335 21.01 7.65 29.39
N PRO A 336 19.79 7.50 28.85
CA PRO A 336 19.60 6.79 27.59
C PRO A 336 20.41 7.44 26.46
N PRO A 337 20.82 6.65 25.43
CA PRO A 337 21.56 7.17 24.29
C PRO A 337 20.79 8.28 23.56
N ASP A 338 19.46 8.12 23.46
CA ASP A 338 18.52 9.05 22.85
C ASP A 338 17.23 9.07 23.69
N PHE A 339 16.77 10.26 24.09
CA PHE A 339 15.51 10.42 24.83
C PHE A 339 14.27 10.22 23.94
N GLY A 340 14.40 10.33 22.61
CA GLY A 340 13.35 10.00 21.65
C GLY A 340 13.24 8.51 21.33
N ALA A 341 14.24 7.71 21.73
CA ALA A 341 14.32 6.27 21.44
C ALA A 341 14.91 5.50 22.62
N ILE A 342 14.17 5.50 23.74
CA ILE A 342 14.61 4.91 25.00
C ILE A 342 14.52 3.37 24.92
N PRO A 343 15.61 2.61 25.20
CA PRO A 343 15.58 1.16 25.23
C PRO A 343 14.61 0.60 26.29
N ILE A 344 14.03 -0.57 26.02
CA ILE A 344 12.98 -1.17 26.87
C ILE A 344 13.38 -1.34 28.36
N GLY A 345 14.66 -1.61 28.64
CA GLY A 345 15.18 -1.77 30.01
C GLY A 345 15.06 -0.54 30.89
N TRP A 346 14.84 0.65 30.32
CA TRP A 346 14.60 1.88 31.08
C TRP A 346 13.15 2.04 31.56
N TYR A 347 12.24 1.19 31.11
CA TYR A 347 10.82 1.18 31.53
C TYR A 347 10.51 0.10 32.56
N VAL A 348 11.53 -0.61 33.06
CA VAL A 348 11.34 -1.63 34.09
C VAL A 348 11.03 -0.91 35.40
N ASN A 349 10.08 -1.40 36.18
CA ASN A 349 9.65 -0.74 37.42
C ASN A 349 10.35 -1.31 38.66
N HIS A 350 10.28 -0.53 39.75
CA HIS A 350 10.79 -0.92 41.06
C HIS A 350 9.86 -1.91 41.75
N SER A 351 10.42 -2.90 42.47
CA SER A 351 9.70 -3.63 43.51
C SER A 351 10.63 -4.07 44.64
N SER A 352 10.12 -4.13 45.86
CA SER A 352 10.78 -4.77 47.01
C SER A 352 10.73 -6.30 46.95
N ASN A 353 9.90 -6.88 46.07
CA ASN A 353 9.86 -8.30 45.76
C ASN A 353 10.08 -8.51 44.25
N PRO A 354 11.28 -8.19 43.74
CA PRO A 354 11.56 -8.22 42.31
C PRO A 354 11.55 -9.65 41.76
N ASN A 355 11.39 -9.79 40.45
CA ASN A 355 11.58 -11.07 39.74
C ASN A 355 12.83 -11.08 38.86
N SER A 356 13.59 -9.98 38.87
CA SER A 356 14.89 -9.85 38.21
C SER A 356 15.96 -9.27 39.14
N ALA A 357 17.21 -9.63 38.91
CA ALA A 357 18.37 -9.11 39.64
C ALA A 357 19.61 -9.01 38.74
N PRO A 358 20.58 -8.14 39.06
CA PRO A 358 21.87 -8.15 38.39
C PRO A 358 22.60 -9.48 38.64
N GLY A 359 23.25 -10.02 37.62
CA GLY A 359 23.97 -11.29 37.73
C GLY A 359 25.34 -11.11 38.38
N ASN A 360 25.59 -11.86 39.46
CA ASN A 360 26.88 -11.89 40.18
C ASN A 360 27.91 -12.83 39.52
N ASN A 361 27.99 -12.93 38.18
CA ASN A 361 28.95 -13.85 37.56
C ASN A 361 30.37 -13.22 37.59
N PRO A 362 31.30 -13.74 38.41
CA PRO A 362 32.65 -13.17 38.58
C PRO A 362 33.50 -13.29 37.32
N ASN A 363 33.13 -14.15 36.36
CA ASN A 363 33.82 -14.33 35.09
C ASN A 363 33.33 -13.38 33.98
N THR A 364 32.30 -12.57 34.26
CA THR A 364 31.84 -11.54 33.33
C THR A 364 32.10 -10.17 33.93
N HIS A 365 33.09 -9.45 33.40
CA HIS A 365 33.38 -8.05 33.75
C HIS A 365 32.25 -7.05 33.40
N ARG A 366 31.02 -7.51 33.15
CA ARG A 366 29.91 -6.67 32.66
C ARG A 366 28.94 -6.34 33.79
N LYS A 367 28.97 -5.09 34.26
CA LYS A 367 28.25 -4.58 35.44
C LYS A 367 26.72 -4.45 35.30
N TYR A 368 26.10 -4.81 34.17
CA TYR A 368 24.67 -4.50 33.93
C TYR A 368 23.90 -5.61 33.18
N ARG A 369 24.17 -6.89 33.49
CA ARG A 369 23.36 -8.00 32.98
C ARG A 369 22.33 -8.43 34.00
N TRP A 370 21.07 -8.48 33.57
CA TRP A 370 19.92 -8.84 34.40
C TRP A 370 19.51 -10.28 34.16
N TYR A 371 19.11 -10.98 35.22
CA TYR A 371 18.69 -12.37 35.17
C TYR A 371 17.40 -12.57 35.96
N ALA A 372 16.57 -13.52 35.53
CA ALA A 372 15.38 -13.93 36.27
C ALA A 372 15.78 -14.63 37.57
N ILE A 373 15.28 -14.19 38.73
CA ILE A 373 15.60 -14.85 40.03
C ILE A 373 14.63 -15.98 40.38
N ARG A 374 13.51 -16.08 39.66
CA ARG A 374 12.52 -17.15 39.70
C ARG A 374 11.97 -17.41 38.29
N ASP A 375 11.18 -18.46 38.12
CA ASP A 375 10.37 -18.60 36.90
C ASP A 375 9.39 -17.42 36.81
N ILE A 376 9.26 -16.85 35.61
CA ILE A 376 8.39 -15.71 35.29
C ILE A 376 7.40 -16.17 34.21
N ASN A 377 6.12 -16.11 34.49
CA ASN A 377 5.08 -16.51 33.54
C ASN A 377 4.88 -15.45 32.46
N GLU A 378 4.31 -15.87 31.32
CA GLU A 378 3.83 -14.98 30.27
C GLU A 378 2.85 -13.94 30.83
N GLY A 379 3.08 -12.68 30.50
CA GLY A 379 2.26 -11.56 30.94
C GLY A 379 2.59 -11.01 32.32
N GLU A 380 3.58 -11.57 33.04
CA GLU A 380 4.10 -10.94 34.26
C GLU A 380 4.96 -9.72 33.92
N GLU A 381 4.90 -8.70 34.80
CA GLU A 381 5.78 -7.52 34.72
C GLU A 381 7.18 -7.86 35.24
N ILE A 382 8.22 -7.42 34.55
CA ILE A 382 9.60 -7.47 35.01
C ILE A 382 9.82 -6.33 36.01
N LEU A 383 10.31 -6.69 37.19
CA LEU A 383 10.53 -5.79 38.31
C LEU A 383 11.93 -5.99 38.87
N PHE A 384 12.58 -4.90 39.28
CA PHE A 384 13.88 -4.92 39.93
C PHE A 384 13.94 -4.05 41.19
N ASP A 385 14.89 -4.37 42.06
CA ASP A 385 15.11 -3.59 43.27
C ASP A 385 16.09 -2.43 42.97
N TYR A 386 15.60 -1.18 42.98
CA TYR A 386 16.42 -0.02 42.67
C TYR A 386 17.45 0.26 43.78
N THR A 387 17.25 -0.27 45.00
CA THR A 387 18.24 -0.15 46.06
C THR A 387 19.59 -0.77 45.66
N THR A 388 19.57 -1.74 44.74
CA THR A 388 20.77 -2.41 44.21
C THR A 388 21.58 -1.53 43.25
N LEU A 389 21.06 -0.38 42.83
CA LEU A 389 21.70 0.50 41.86
C LEU A 389 22.69 1.51 42.48
N GLU A 390 22.93 1.51 43.79
CA GLU A 390 23.90 2.42 44.45
C GLU A 390 23.64 3.93 44.18
N GLU A 391 22.38 4.36 44.05
CA GLU A 391 22.07 5.79 43.87
C GLU A 391 22.27 6.59 45.17
N PRO A 392 22.90 7.79 45.11
CA PRO A 392 23.13 8.61 46.28
C PRO A 392 21.85 9.32 46.73
N GLY A 393 21.12 8.70 47.65
CA GLY A 393 20.01 9.33 48.39
C GLY A 393 18.67 8.60 48.23
N LYS A 394 17.92 8.47 49.34
CA LYS A 394 16.57 7.89 49.38
C LYS A 394 15.56 8.81 48.68
N TYR A 395 15.45 8.72 47.35
CA TYR A 395 14.29 9.23 46.63
C TYR A 395 13.62 8.06 45.90
N PHE A 396 13.01 7.17 46.68
CA PHE A 396 11.98 6.30 46.12
C PHE A 396 10.75 7.18 45.93
N TYR A 397 10.40 7.45 44.68
CA TYR A 397 9.16 8.12 44.35
C TYR A 397 8.00 7.29 44.91
N ASN A 398 7.36 7.78 45.97
CA ASN A 398 6.02 7.34 46.35
C ASN A 398 5.07 7.90 45.27
N TYR A 399 4.86 7.12 44.20
CA TYR A 399 3.72 7.30 43.30
C TYR A 399 2.62 6.33 43.69
#